data_AF-A0A6J2K405-F1
#
_entry.id   AF-A0A6J2K405-F1
#
_cell.length_a   1.000
_cell.length_b   1.000
_cell.length_c   1.000
_cell.angle_alpha   90.00
_cell.angle_beta   90.00
_cell.angle_gamma   90.00
#
_symmetry.space_group_name_H-M   'P 1'
#
loop_
_entity.id
_entity.type
_entity.pdbx_description
1 polymer ?
#
loop_
_entity_poly.entity_id
_entity_poly.type
_entity_poly.pdbx_seq_one_letter_code
_entity_poly.pdbx_strand_id
1 'polypeptide(L)' 'MLRYIVLAGLALYRIVNAADEREIEGKVVVVTGAAQGIGYAIADNFLANGAGVVIILDKNYTKGS' A
#
# COMPACT_ATOMS: atom_id res chain seq x y z
N MET A 1 27.81 22.49 -20.68
CA MET A 1 28.14 21.99 -19.33
C MET A 1 26.95 22.07 -18.38
N LEU A 2 26.37 23.27 -18.14
CA LEU A 2 25.26 23.46 -17.19
C LEU A 2 23.99 22.62 -17.49
N ARG A 3 23.56 22.57 -18.76
CA ARG A 3 22.40 21.77 -19.20
C ARG A 3 22.55 20.27 -18.87
N TYR A 4 23.79 19.76 -18.89
CA TYR A 4 24.08 18.35 -18.60
C TYR A 4 23.94 18.06 -17.11
N ILE A 5 24.43 18.97 -16.26
CA ILE A 5 24.31 18.87 -14.80
C ILE A 5 22.84 18.94 -14.37
N VAL A 6 22.05 19.85 -14.95
CA VAL A 6 20.61 19.96 -14.66
C VAL A 6 19.86 18.70 -15.09
N LEU A 7 20.13 18.18 -16.28
CA LEU A 7 19.50 16.94 -16.77
C LEU A 7 19.88 15.73 -15.90
N ALA A 8 21.15 15.59 -15.52
CA ALA A 8 21.61 14.50 -14.67
C ALA A 8 20.98 14.58 -13.26
N GLY A 9 20.89 15.79 -12.69
CA GLY A 9 20.24 16.01 -11.40
C GLY A 9 18.74 15.70 -11.43
N LEU A 10 18.03 16.12 -12.49
CA LEU A 10 16.60 15.81 -12.64
C LEU A 10 16.37 14.31 -12.85
N ALA A 11 17.19 13.65 -13.65
CA ALA A 11 17.12 12.21 -13.86
C ALA A 11 17.33 11.43 -12.54
N LEU A 12 18.35 11.81 -11.76
CA LEU A 12 18.60 11.22 -10.44
C LEU A 12 17.43 11.48 -9.48
N TYR A 13 16.95 12.72 -9.41
CA TYR A 13 15.80 13.07 -8.55
C TYR A 13 14.58 12.21 -8.87
N ARG A 14 14.31 11.95 -10.15
CA ARG A 14 13.20 11.09 -10.58
C ARG A 14 13.40 9.62 -10.21
N ILE A 15 14.63 9.10 -10.28
CA ILE A 15 14.92 7.72 -9.88
C ILE A 15 14.73 7.56 -8.36
N VAL A 16 15.23 8.52 -7.57
CA VAL A 16 15.16 8.46 -6.11
C VAL A 16 13.72 8.68 -5.59
N ASN A 17 12.93 9.51 -6.27
CA ASN A 17 11.54 9.81 -5.89
C ASN A 17 10.50 9.05 -6.73
N ALA A 18 10.91 8.00 -7.46
CA ALA A 18 9.96 7.13 -8.13
C ALA A 18 9.22 6.32 -7.05
N ALA A 19 8.02 6.78 -6.69
CA ALA A 19 7.14 5.99 -5.83
C ALA A 19 6.73 4.72 -6.58
N ASP A 20 6.86 3.55 -5.97
CA ASP A 20 6.22 2.35 -6.49
C ASP A 20 4.73 2.44 -6.14
N GLU A 21 3.88 2.53 -7.16
CA GLU A 21 2.43 2.58 -6.97
C GLU A 21 1.90 1.33 -6.26
N ARG A 22 2.68 0.24 -6.21
CA ARG A 22 2.35 -1.00 -5.52
C ARG A 22 2.88 -1.07 -4.08
N GLU A 23 3.61 -0.07 -3.62
CA GLU A 23 4.08 0.01 -2.24
C GLU A 23 2.89 0.23 -1.29
N ILE A 24 2.69 -0.74 -0.41
CA ILE A 24 1.59 -0.79 0.55
C ILE A 24 1.96 -0.21 1.91
N GLU A 25 3.24 0.08 2.15
CA GLU A 25 3.70 0.60 3.42
C GLU A 25 3.05 1.96 3.75
N GLY A 26 2.47 2.06 4.95
CA GLY A 26 1.76 3.24 5.43
C GLY A 26 0.43 3.54 4.73
N LYS A 27 -0.04 2.69 3.81
CA LYS A 27 -1.32 2.89 3.10
C LYS A 27 -2.52 2.39 3.92
N VAL A 28 -3.70 2.91 3.57
CA VAL A 28 -4.98 2.40 4.07
C VAL A 28 -5.51 1.36 3.07
N VAL A 29 -5.80 0.16 3.55
CA VAL A 29 -6.34 -0.95 2.74
C VAL A 29 -7.76 -1.27 3.21
N VAL A 30 -8.70 -1.43 2.27
CA VAL A 30 -10.06 -1.90 2.55
C VAL A 30 -10.23 -3.26 1.89
N VAL A 31 -10.57 -4.29 2.68
CA VAL A 31 -10.82 -5.64 2.15
C VAL A 31 -12.28 -6.01 2.39
N THR A 32 -12.99 -6.31 1.31
CA THR A 32 -14.41 -6.74 1.37
C THR A 32 -14.52 -8.25 1.58
N GLY A 33 -15.59 -8.71 2.23
CA GLY A 33 -15.75 -10.14 2.55
C GLY A 33 -14.71 -10.66 3.56
N ALA A 34 -14.08 -9.75 4.32
CA ALA A 34 -12.89 -10.04 5.11
C ALA A 34 -13.18 -10.44 6.56
N ALA A 35 -14.44 -10.69 6.91
CA ALA A 35 -14.75 -11.18 8.25
C ALA A 35 -14.24 -12.61 8.51
N GLN A 36 -13.92 -13.38 7.46
CA GLN A 36 -13.38 -14.74 7.60
C GLN A 36 -12.71 -15.26 6.32
N GLY A 37 -12.08 -16.43 6.42
CA GLY A 37 -11.55 -17.18 5.28
C GLY A 37 -10.49 -16.39 4.50
N ILE A 38 -10.60 -16.42 3.18
CA ILE A 38 -9.62 -15.81 2.28
C ILE A 38 -9.55 -14.28 2.48
N GLY A 39 -10.70 -13.61 2.63
CA GLY A 39 -10.72 -12.16 2.82
C GLY A 39 -9.99 -11.74 4.10
N TYR A 40 -10.18 -12.50 5.19
CA TYR A 40 -9.45 -12.27 6.44
C TYR A 40 -7.94 -12.49 6.26
N ALA A 41 -7.54 -13.60 5.62
CA ALA A 41 -6.12 -13.88 5.37
C ALA A 41 -5.45 -12.81 4.49
N ILE A 42 -6.18 -12.24 3.53
CA ILE A 42 -5.70 -11.11 2.71
C ILE A 42 -5.51 -9.86 3.57
N ALA A 43 -6.50 -9.52 4.42
CA ALA A 43 -6.43 -8.38 5.33
C ALA A 43 -5.24 -8.50 6.30
N ASP A 44 -5.06 -9.67 6.91
CA ASP A 44 -3.95 -9.99 7.80
C ASP A 44 -2.60 -9.85 7.10
N ASN A 45 -2.50 -10.38 5.86
CA ASN A 45 -1.28 -10.26 5.08
C ASN A 45 -0.94 -8.80 4.71
N PHE A 46 -1.94 -7.96 4.39
CA PHE A 46 -1.67 -6.54 4.14
C PHE A 46 -1.13 -5.82 5.38
N LEU A 47 -1.69 -6.11 6.56
CA LEU A 47 -1.20 -5.55 7.82
C LEU A 47 0.24 -6.00 8.11
N ALA A 48 0.54 -7.28 7.90
CA ALA A 48 1.88 -7.84 8.07
C ALA A 48 2.91 -7.25 7.09
N ASN A 49 2.48 -6.76 5.92
CA ASN A 49 3.33 -6.15 4.89
C ASN A 49 3.31 -4.60 4.93
N GLY A 50 3.02 -4.02 6.09
CA GLY A 50 3.26 -2.59 6.33
C GLY A 50 2.07 -1.68 6.02
N ALA A 51 0.89 -2.21 5.67
CA ALA A 51 -0.30 -1.37 5.60
C ALA A 51 -0.50 -0.64 6.94
N GLY A 52 -0.64 0.68 6.91
CA GLY A 52 -0.78 1.48 8.12
C GLY A 52 -2.13 1.26 8.79
N VAL A 53 -3.17 1.01 8.00
CA VAL A 53 -4.51 0.67 8.47
C VAL A 53 -5.13 -0.35 7.53
N VAL A 54 -5.77 -1.37 8.09
CA VAL A 54 -6.62 -2.31 7.33
C VAL A 54 -8.04 -2.25 7.85
N ILE A 55 -8.99 -2.02 6.94
CA ILE A 55 -10.43 -1.98 7.22
C ILE A 55 -11.07 -3.25 6.69
N ILE A 56 -11.67 -4.02 7.60
CA ILE A 56 -12.49 -5.19 7.26
C ILE A 56 -13.90 -4.71 6.93
N LEU A 57 -14.37 -4.99 5.71
CA LEU A 57 -15.72 -4.64 5.28
C LEU A 57 -16.51 -5.92 4.95
N ASP A 58 -17.51 -6.25 5.76
CA ASP A 58 -18.36 -7.42 5.52
C ASP A 58 -19.82 -7.10 5.88
N LYS A 59 -20.76 -7.78 5.23
CA LYS A 59 -22.18 -7.73 5.63
C LYS A 59 -22.43 -8.51 6.92
N ASN A 60 -21.51 -9.38 7.31
CA ASN A 60 -21.68 -10.26 8.46
C ASN A 60 -21.18 -9.58 9.74
N TYR A 61 -22.05 -8.75 10.31
CA TYR A 61 -21.79 -7.96 11.53
C TYR A 61 -21.51 -8.83 12.78
N THR A 62 -21.75 -10.14 12.74
CA THR A 62 -21.57 -11.05 13.88
C THR A 62 -20.12 -11.50 14.09
N LYS A 63 -19.23 -11.22 13.13
CA LYS A 63 -17.83 -11.69 13.16
C LYS A 63 -16.80 -10.56 13.02
N GLY A 64 -17.23 -9.30 12.97
CA GLY A 64 -16.32 -8.17 13.06
C GLY A 64 -15.83 -8.02 14.50
N SER A 65 -14.54 -8.28 14.72
CA SER A 65 -13.84 -8.03 15.99
C SER A 65 -13.52 -6.55 16.17
#